data_AF-A0A6A3XAU9-F1
#
_entry.id   AF-A0A6A3XAU9-F1
#
_cell.length_a   1.000
_cell.length_b   1.000
_cell.length_c   1.000
_cell.angle_alpha   90.00
_cell.angle_beta   90.00
_cell.angle_gamma   90.00
#
_symmetry.space_group_name_H-M   'P 1'
#
loop_
_entity.id
_entity.type
_entity.pdbx_description
1 polymer ?
#
loop_
_entity_poly.entity_id
_entity_poly.type
_entity_poly.pdbx_seq_one_letter_code
_entity_poly.pdbx_strand_id
1 'polypeptide(L)'
;MEGDAATGTRPLPKGKCASCSKMVSKSNMAKHRKLCGKKKPPKTRKVINRESYARHKVKILNKRFEQRTFDRFRRLEVAREKLVKLRDMPLDVEPIKTREWHPEPSSSVVHGISQDPYLFAYSLKALKERCKKLYRVGPSMVEWPKFYKAVM
;
A
#
# COMPACT_ATOMS: atom_id res chain seq x y z
N MET A 1 40.90 32.73 51.38
CA MET A 1 39.98 33.84 51.03
C MET A 1 40.63 34.60 49.89
N GLU A 2 40.56 34.02 48.69
CA GLU A 2 39.49 34.24 47.71
C GLU A 2 39.41 35.70 47.27
N GLY A 3 39.84 35.93 46.03
CA GLY A 3 39.74 37.20 45.31
C GLY A 3 39.67 36.85 43.84
N ASP A 4 38.49 36.43 43.41
CA ASP A 4 38.16 35.95 42.07
C ASP A 4 38.59 36.93 40.97
N ALA A 5 39.44 36.45 40.06
CA ALA A 5 39.71 37.10 38.78
C ALA A 5 38.50 36.90 37.86
N ALA A 6 37.49 37.76 38.02
CA ALA A 6 36.39 37.86 37.08
C ALA A 6 36.91 38.39 35.73
N THR A 7 37.16 37.48 34.77
CA THR A 7 37.24 37.78 33.34
C THR A 7 35.87 38.25 32.85
N GLY A 8 35.49 39.47 33.21
CA GLY A 8 34.34 40.17 32.68
C GLY A 8 34.68 40.72 31.30
N THR A 9 34.35 39.98 30.25
CA THR A 9 34.16 40.57 28.92
C THR A 9 33.04 41.60 29.04
N ARG A 10 33.42 42.87 29.26
CA ARG A 10 32.46 43.98 29.37
C ARG A 10 31.49 43.91 28.19
N PRO A 11 30.16 43.89 28.43
CA PRO A 11 29.21 43.86 27.33
C PRO A 11 29.49 45.02 26.38
N LEU A 12 29.79 44.70 25.11
CA LEU A 12 30.00 45.71 24.08
C LEU A 12 28.83 46.70 24.12
N PRO A 13 29.09 48.01 24.20
CA PRO A 13 28.02 48.99 24.34
C PRO A 13 27.04 48.84 23.17
N LYS A 14 25.77 48.61 23.48
CA LYS A 14 24.68 48.47 22.50
C LYS A 14 23.93 49.80 22.39
N GLY A 15 23.54 50.14 21.16
CA GLY A 15 22.68 51.30 20.88
C GLY A 15 21.39 50.86 20.19
N LYS A 16 20.30 51.58 20.45
CA LYS A 16 19.02 51.36 19.78
C LYS A 16 19.05 52.01 18.39
N CYS A 17 18.72 51.26 17.34
CA CYS A 17 18.57 51.83 16.00
C CYS A 17 17.28 52.67 15.92
N ALA A 18 17.38 53.94 15.51
CA ALA A 18 16.22 54.83 15.38
C ALA A 18 15.17 54.33 14.36
N SER A 19 15.59 53.64 13.30
CA SER A 19 14.70 53.25 12.19
C SER A 19 13.97 51.93 12.42
N CYS A 20 14.54 50.96 13.14
CA CYS A 20 13.89 49.66 13.40
C CYS A 20 13.79 49.29 14.88
N SER A 21 14.19 50.18 15.78
CA SER A 21 14.17 50.02 17.24
C SER A 21 14.94 48.81 17.81
N LYS A 22 15.72 48.09 16.99
CA LYS A 22 16.54 46.96 17.44
C LYS A 22 17.80 47.43 18.17
N MET A 23 18.17 46.71 19.23
CA MET A 23 19.43 46.89 19.96
C MET A 23 20.56 46.19 19.21
N VAL A 24 21.61 46.94 18.85
CA VAL A 24 22.76 46.42 18.10
C VAL A 24 24.03 47.02 18.70
N SER A 25 25.15 46.29 18.65
CA SER A 25 26.44 46.81 19.16
C SER A 25 26.84 48.10 18.45
N LYS A 26 27.43 49.05 19.18
CA LYS A 26 27.90 50.33 18.63
C LYS A 26 28.84 50.13 17.43
N SER A 27 29.75 49.16 17.53
CA SER A 27 30.69 48.79 16.44
C SER A 27 29.99 48.31 15.16
N ASN A 28 28.84 47.65 15.27
CA ASN A 28 28.09 47.16 14.11
C ASN A 28 26.97 48.11 13.67
N MET A 29 26.75 49.22 14.37
CA MET A 29 25.64 50.13 14.10
C MET A 29 25.75 50.79 12.71
N ALA A 30 26.96 51.10 12.25
CA ALA A 30 27.19 51.59 10.90
C ALA A 30 26.80 50.57 9.82
N LYS A 31 27.18 49.28 9.98
CA LYS A 31 26.78 48.19 9.07
C LYS A 31 25.28 47.95 9.13
N HIS A 32 24.69 48.00 10.32
CA HIS A 32 23.26 47.87 10.52
C HIS A 32 22.47 48.98 9.82
N ARG A 33 22.87 50.25 9.95
CA ARG A 33 22.22 51.38 9.24
C ARG A 33 22.22 51.20 7.72
N LYS A 34 23.28 50.61 7.14
CA LYS A 34 23.34 50.29 5.70
C LYS A 34 22.32 49.23 5.27
N LEU A 35 21.77 48.43 6.18
CA LEU A 35 20.79 47.37 5.87
C LEU A 35 19.40 47.70 6.42
N CYS A 36 19.34 48.53 7.46
CA CYS A 36 18.12 48.94 8.12
C CYS A 36 17.29 49.85 7.20
N GLY A 37 16.03 49.49 6.98
CA GLY A 37 15.13 50.24 6.09
C GLY A 37 15.28 49.93 4.59
N LYS A 38 16.25 49.09 4.19
CA LYS A 38 16.28 48.59 2.80
C LYS A 38 15.11 47.64 2.56
N LYS A 39 14.44 47.77 1.41
CA LYS A 39 13.45 46.79 0.94
C LYS A 39 14.07 45.40 1.04
N LYS A 40 13.31 44.43 1.57
CA LYS A 40 13.75 43.04 1.59
C LYS A 40 14.21 42.65 0.17
N PRO A 41 15.36 41.98 0.02
CA PRO A 41 15.80 41.54 -1.29
C PRO A 41 14.67 40.74 -1.95
N PRO A 42 14.48 40.86 -3.27
CA PRO A 42 13.49 40.08 -3.99
C PRO A 42 13.62 38.61 -3.61
N LYS A 43 12.50 37.96 -3.29
CA LYS A 43 12.52 36.52 -3.03
C LYS A 43 13.06 35.82 -4.27
N THR A 44 13.95 34.85 -4.06
CA THR A 44 14.43 34.05 -5.19
C THR A 44 13.25 33.28 -5.79
N ARG A 45 13.33 32.97 -7.09
CA ARG A 45 12.31 32.17 -7.79
C ARG A 45 12.00 30.85 -7.06
N LYS A 46 13.01 30.23 -6.45
CA LYS A 46 12.87 29.01 -5.65
C LYS A 46 11.98 29.22 -4.42
N VAL A 47 12.13 30.33 -3.71
CA VAL A 47 11.30 30.66 -2.53
C VAL A 47 9.87 30.94 -2.96
N ILE A 48 9.67 31.72 -4.04
CA ILE A 48 8.34 32.01 -4.58
C ILE A 48 7.61 30.73 -5.00
N ASN A 49 8.30 29.83 -5.72
CA ASN A 49 7.73 28.55 -6.14
C ASN A 49 7.37 27.67 -4.94
N ARG A 50 8.21 27.62 -3.90
CA ARG A 50 7.94 26.85 -2.68
C ARG A 50 6.71 27.37 -1.95
N GLU A 51 6.57 28.68 -1.81
CA GLU A 51 5.40 29.32 -1.18
C GLU A 51 4.13 29.15 -2.03
N SER A 52 4.24 29.25 -3.35
CA SER A 52 3.14 28.98 -4.27
C SER A 52 2.67 27.53 -4.16
N TYR A 53 3.60 26.56 -4.17
CA TYR A 53 3.28 25.15 -3.98
C TYR A 53 2.63 24.90 -2.62
N ALA A 54 3.16 25.47 -1.54
CA ALA A 54 2.57 25.31 -0.21
C ALA A 54 1.13 25.80 -0.15
N ARG A 55 0.83 26.96 -0.75
CA ARG A 55 -0.53 27.52 -0.81
C ARG A 55 -1.49 26.68 -1.64
N HIS A 56 -1.03 26.10 -2.74
CA HIS A 56 -1.88 25.40 -3.70
C HIS A 56 -1.74 23.87 -3.68
N LYS A 57 -1.00 23.31 -2.72
CA LYS A 57 -0.67 21.88 -2.65
C LYS A 57 -1.92 21.00 -2.73
N VAL A 58 -2.93 21.30 -1.92
CA VAL A 58 -4.17 20.52 -1.86
C VAL A 58 -4.88 20.52 -3.21
N LYS A 59 -5.04 21.69 -3.84
CA LYS A 59 -5.69 21.81 -5.16
C LYS A 59 -4.93 21.03 -6.24
N ILE A 60 -3.60 21.09 -6.24
CA ILE A 60 -2.76 20.34 -7.19
C ILE A 60 -2.92 18.83 -6.98
N LEU A 61 -2.93 18.38 -5.72
CA LEU A 61 -3.07 16.96 -5.40
C LEU A 61 -4.46 16.43 -5.73
N ASN A 62 -5.52 17.17 -5.43
CA ASN A 62 -6.89 16.80 -5.77
C ASN A 62 -7.08 16.70 -7.29
N LYS A 63 -6.61 17.69 -8.06
CA LYS A 63 -6.70 17.64 -9.52
C LYS A 63 -5.96 16.41 -10.10
N ARG A 64 -4.80 16.05 -9.53
CA ARG A 64 -4.07 14.83 -9.92
C ARG A 64 -4.81 13.56 -9.51
N PHE A 65 -5.48 13.57 -8.36
CA PHE A 65 -6.29 12.44 -7.91
C PHE A 65 -7.50 12.24 -8.82
N GLU A 66 -8.25 13.30 -9.10
CA GLU A 66 -9.39 13.30 -10.03
C GLU A 66 -8.98 12.77 -11.41
N GLN A 67 -7.84 13.24 -11.95
CA GLN A 67 -7.32 12.75 -13.23
C GLN A 67 -7.02 11.24 -13.19
N ARG A 68 -6.33 10.76 -12.14
CA ARG A 68 -6.04 9.32 -12.00
C ARG A 68 -7.31 8.48 -11.90
N THR A 69 -8.30 8.98 -11.18
CA THR A 69 -9.60 8.31 -11.02
C THR A 69 -10.33 8.26 -12.35
N PHE A 70 -10.41 9.38 -13.07
CA PHE A 70 -11.00 9.46 -14.40
C PHE A 70 -10.33 8.49 -15.39
N ASP A 71 -8.99 8.49 -15.47
CA ASP A 71 -8.25 7.60 -16.35
C ASP A 71 -8.50 6.12 -16.02
N ARG A 72 -8.68 5.79 -14.74
CA ARG A 72 -9.01 4.42 -14.30
C ARG A 72 -10.41 4.02 -14.76
N PHE A 73 -11.41 4.88 -14.58
CA PHE A 73 -12.77 4.61 -15.05
C PHE A 73 -12.81 4.43 -16.56
N ARG A 74 -12.14 5.30 -17.32
CA ARG A 74 -12.04 5.19 -18.78
C ARG A 74 -11.47 3.84 -19.23
N ARG A 75 -10.43 3.33 -18.55
CA ARG A 75 -9.86 2.00 -18.85
C ARG A 75 -10.85 0.87 -18.55
N LEU A 76 -11.63 0.99 -17.47
CA LEU A 76 -12.64 0.01 -17.10
C LEU A 76 -13.79 -0.01 -18.10
N GLU A 77 -14.22 1.14 -18.61
CA GLU A 77 -15.23 1.22 -19.66
C GLU A 77 -14.80 0.48 -20.92
N VAL A 78 -13.57 0.72 -21.39
CA VAL A 78 -12.99 -0.01 -22.54
C VAL A 78 -12.92 -1.51 -22.27
N ALA A 79 -12.54 -1.94 -21.06
CA ALA A 79 -12.52 -3.35 -20.71
C ALA A 79 -13.93 -3.96 -20.67
N ARG A 80 -14.91 -3.21 -20.17
CA ARG A 80 -16.32 -3.63 -20.13
C ARG A 80 -16.88 -3.81 -21.54
N GLU A 81 -16.61 -2.88 -22.46
CA GLU A 81 -17.03 -3.02 -23.86
C GLU A 81 -16.44 -4.28 -24.52
N LYS A 82 -15.16 -4.57 -24.26
CA LYS A 82 -14.52 -5.81 -24.74
C LYS A 82 -15.20 -7.06 -24.17
N LEU A 83 -15.52 -7.06 -22.88
CA LEU A 83 -16.21 -8.18 -22.25
C LEU A 83 -17.63 -8.38 -22.80
N VAL A 84 -18.37 -7.30 -23.06
CA VAL A 84 -19.70 -7.40 -23.69
C VAL A 84 -19.60 -8.05 -25.07
N LYS A 85 -18.62 -7.63 -25.89
CA LYS A 85 -18.37 -8.26 -27.20
C LYS A 85 -18.03 -9.75 -27.10
N LEU A 86 -17.27 -10.15 -26.08
CA LEU A 86 -16.90 -11.55 -25.86
C LEU A 86 -18.04 -12.38 -25.25
N ARG A 87 -18.94 -11.78 -24.46
CA ARG A 87 -20.09 -12.47 -23.87
C ARG A 87 -21.03 -13.00 -24.94
N ASP A 88 -21.24 -12.22 -25.99
CA ASP A 88 -22.16 -12.55 -27.07
C ASP A 88 -21.46 -13.40 -28.17
N MET A 89 -20.16 -13.71 -28.00
CA MET A 89 -19.43 -14.59 -28.90
C MET A 89 -19.77 -16.05 -28.53
N PRO A 90 -20.33 -16.85 -29.46
CA PRO A 90 -20.56 -18.26 -29.20
C PRO A 90 -19.22 -18.94 -28.93
N LEU A 91 -19.14 -19.58 -27.77
CA LEU A 91 -18.00 -20.41 -27.45
C LEU A 91 -18.14 -21.70 -28.25
N ASP A 92 -17.25 -21.90 -29.21
CA ASP A 92 -17.09 -23.18 -29.91
C ASP A 92 -16.40 -24.17 -28.96
N VAL A 93 -17.18 -24.66 -27.99
CA VAL A 93 -16.74 -25.71 -27.07
C VAL A 93 -17.53 -26.93 -27.40
N GLU A 94 -16.85 -27.93 -27.96
CA GLU A 94 -17.37 -29.28 -28.04
C GLU A 94 -17.89 -29.67 -26.64
N PRO A 95 -19.15 -30.10 -26.51
CA PRO A 95 -19.68 -30.57 -25.24
C PRO A 95 -18.74 -31.65 -24.72
N ILE A 96 -18.20 -31.45 -23.52
CA ILE A 96 -17.46 -32.50 -22.82
C ILE A 96 -18.44 -33.67 -22.72
N LYS A 97 -18.16 -34.77 -23.43
CA LYS A 97 -18.94 -36.00 -23.33
C LYS A 97 -18.87 -36.44 -21.87
N THR A 98 -19.91 -36.11 -21.10
CA THR A 98 -20.11 -36.65 -19.77
C THR A 98 -20.26 -38.15 -19.93
N ARG A 99 -19.19 -38.89 -19.66
CA ARG A 99 -19.31 -40.33 -19.43
C ARG A 99 -20.23 -40.49 -18.24
N GLU A 100 -21.38 -41.10 -18.46
CA GLU A 100 -22.23 -41.57 -17.36
C GLU A 100 -21.36 -42.44 -16.46
N TRP A 101 -21.22 -42.02 -15.19
CA TRP A 101 -20.41 -42.76 -14.25
C TRP A 101 -21.15 -44.02 -13.85
N HIS A 102 -20.58 -45.16 -14.23
CA HIS A 102 -20.96 -46.44 -13.66
C HIS A 102 -19.88 -46.84 -12.65
N PRO A 103 -20.25 -47.16 -11.40
CA PRO A 103 -19.29 -47.74 -10.47
C PRO A 103 -18.74 -49.02 -11.08
N GLU A 104 -17.43 -49.20 -10.94
CA GLU A 104 -16.76 -50.46 -11.27
C GLU A 104 -17.42 -51.64 -10.51
N PRO A 105 -17.30 -52.89 -10.96
CA PRO A 105 -17.81 -54.04 -10.23
C PRO A 105 -17.24 -54.11 -8.80
N SER A 106 -17.99 -54.67 -7.85
CA SER A 106 -17.53 -54.82 -6.45
C SER A 106 -16.28 -55.69 -6.28
N SER A 107 -15.93 -56.47 -7.31
CA SER A 107 -14.68 -57.23 -7.39
C SER A 107 -13.46 -56.37 -7.74
N SER A 108 -13.66 -55.14 -8.19
CA SER A 108 -12.59 -54.22 -8.58
C SER A 108 -12.06 -53.45 -7.37
N VAL A 109 -10.74 -53.28 -7.29
CA VAL A 109 -10.06 -52.50 -6.25
C VAL A 109 -10.51 -51.03 -6.25
N VAL A 110 -10.99 -50.55 -7.41
CA VAL A 110 -11.46 -49.18 -7.60
C VAL A 110 -12.98 -49.03 -7.52
N HIS A 111 -13.69 -50.05 -7.01
CA HIS A 111 -15.13 -49.97 -6.76
C HIS A 111 -15.48 -48.76 -5.88
N GLY A 112 -16.42 -47.93 -6.35
CA GLY A 112 -16.84 -46.70 -5.65
C GLY A 112 -15.88 -45.52 -5.77
N ILE A 113 -14.75 -45.64 -6.47
CA ILE A 113 -13.86 -44.51 -6.75
C ILE A 113 -14.35 -43.79 -8.02
N SER A 114 -14.61 -42.49 -7.89
CA SER A 114 -14.96 -41.66 -9.05
C SER A 114 -13.77 -41.54 -10.00
N GLN A 115 -13.99 -41.80 -11.29
CA GLN A 115 -13.00 -41.57 -12.35
C GLN A 115 -12.90 -40.09 -12.75
N ASP A 116 -13.81 -39.23 -12.27
CA ASP A 116 -13.74 -37.79 -12.50
C ASP A 116 -12.59 -37.19 -11.66
N PRO A 117 -11.56 -36.59 -12.31
CA PRO A 117 -10.43 -36.01 -11.60
C PRO A 117 -10.82 -34.93 -10.59
N TYR A 118 -11.88 -34.17 -10.86
CA TYR A 118 -12.35 -33.09 -9.98
C TYR A 118 -13.07 -33.65 -8.75
N LEU A 119 -13.95 -34.64 -8.93
CA LEU A 119 -14.62 -35.31 -7.81
C LEU A 119 -13.64 -36.09 -6.95
N PHE A 120 -12.64 -36.73 -7.56
CA PHE A 120 -11.57 -37.41 -6.85
C PHE A 120 -10.73 -36.42 -6.02
N ALA A 121 -10.29 -35.31 -6.62
CA ALA A 121 -9.54 -34.27 -5.91
C ALA A 121 -10.34 -33.64 -4.75
N TYR A 122 -11.63 -33.39 -4.96
CA TYR A 122 -12.52 -32.90 -3.91
C TYR A 122 -12.62 -33.90 -2.74
N SER A 123 -12.81 -35.18 -3.05
CA SER A 123 -12.93 -36.25 -2.05
C SER A 123 -11.64 -36.41 -1.22
N LEU A 124 -10.47 -36.35 -1.87
CA LEU A 124 -9.17 -36.35 -1.18
C LEU A 124 -9.00 -35.16 -0.24
N LYS A 125 -9.40 -33.96 -0.68
CA LYS A 125 -9.36 -32.76 0.16
C LYS A 125 -10.25 -32.91 1.37
N ALA A 126 -11.48 -33.39 1.18
CA ALA A 126 -12.43 -33.63 2.27
C ALA A 126 -11.90 -34.67 3.27
N LEU A 127 -11.29 -35.75 2.80
CA LEU A 127 -10.66 -36.76 3.66
C LEU A 127 -9.50 -36.17 4.45
N LYS A 128 -8.63 -35.37 3.82
CA LYS A 128 -7.50 -34.72 4.49
C LYS A 128 -7.96 -33.81 5.63
N GLU A 129 -9.01 -33.02 5.40
CA GLU A 129 -9.59 -32.16 6.45
C GLU A 129 -10.24 -32.96 7.58
N ARG A 130 -10.95 -34.06 7.25
CA ARG A 130 -11.52 -34.96 8.27
C ARG A 130 -10.45 -35.61 9.14
N CYS A 131 -9.39 -36.17 8.54
CA CYS A 131 -8.27 -36.74 9.29
C CYS A 131 -7.57 -35.69 10.16
N LYS A 132 -7.36 -34.47 9.65
CA LYS A 132 -6.78 -33.36 10.42
C LYS A 132 -7.67 -32.97 11.61
N LYS A 133 -8.99 -32.94 11.43
CA LYS A 133 -9.95 -32.60 12.50
C LYS A 133 -10.02 -33.68 13.58
N LEU A 134 -10.06 -34.95 13.18
CA LEU A 134 -10.22 -36.08 14.11
C LEU A 134 -8.92 -36.48 14.80
N TYR A 135 -7.80 -36.48 14.07
CA TYR A 135 -6.55 -37.10 14.51
C TYR A 135 -5.34 -36.16 14.47
N ARG A 136 -5.51 -34.90 14.02
CA ARG A 136 -4.44 -33.90 13.85
C ARG A 136 -3.30 -34.30 12.90
N VAL A 137 -3.46 -35.41 12.18
CA VAL A 137 -2.47 -35.96 11.25
C VAL A 137 -3.11 -36.18 9.87
N GLY A 138 -2.27 -36.32 8.84
CA GLY A 138 -2.72 -36.61 7.48
C GLY A 138 -3.20 -38.06 7.33
N PRO A 139 -4.01 -38.36 6.30
CA PRO A 139 -4.58 -39.69 6.07
C PRO A 139 -3.54 -40.81 5.97
N SER A 140 -2.32 -40.52 5.48
CA SER A 140 -1.23 -41.49 5.39
C SER A 140 -0.63 -41.92 6.73
N MET A 141 -0.93 -41.19 7.81
CA MET A 141 -0.41 -41.43 9.16
C MET A 141 -1.47 -41.99 10.11
N VAL A 142 -2.69 -42.27 9.60
CA VAL A 142 -3.79 -42.79 10.40
C VAL A 142 -3.81 -44.32 10.29
N GLU A 143 -3.80 -45.01 11.43
CA GLU A 143 -3.94 -46.47 11.46
C GLU A 143 -5.25 -46.92 10.83
N TRP A 144 -5.24 -48.06 10.14
CA TRP A 144 -6.37 -48.60 9.37
C TRP A 144 -7.74 -48.52 10.07
N PRO A 145 -7.91 -48.94 11.34
CA PRO A 145 -9.22 -48.87 12.01
C PRO A 145 -9.74 -47.43 12.20
N LYS A 146 -8.82 -46.49 12.47
CA LYS A 146 -9.14 -45.06 12.62
C LYS A 146 -9.38 -44.40 11.26
N PHE A 147 -8.71 -44.90 10.22
CA PHE A 147 -8.87 -44.40 8.85
C PHE A 147 -10.29 -44.63 8.33
N TYR A 148 -10.86 -45.84 8.52
CA TYR A 148 -12.24 -46.13 8.11
C TYR A 148 -13.27 -45.20 8.77
N LYS A 149 -13.03 -44.79 10.02
CA LYS A 149 -13.89 -43.82 10.73
C LYS A 149 -13.79 -42.39 10.18
N ALA A 150 -12.70 -42.04 9.50
CA ALA A 150 -12.57 -40.75 8.81
C ALA A 150 -13.12 -40.75 7.38
N VAL A 151 -13.26 -41.94 6.78
CA VAL A 151 -13.83 -42.13 5.44
C VAL A 151 -15.37 -42.12 5.50
N MET A 152 -15.94 -42.85 6.45
CA MET A 152 -17.38 -42.87 6.79
C MET A 152 -17.83 -41.52 7.36
#